data_AF-A0A7R8VZV5-F1
#
_entry.id   AF-A0A7R8VZV5-F1
#
_cell.length_a   1.000
_cell.length_b   1.000
_cell.length_c   1.000
_cell.angle_alpha   90.00
_cell.angle_beta   90.00
_cell.angle_gamma   90.00
#
_symmetry.space_group_name_H-M   'P 1'
#
loop_
_entity.id
_entity.type
_entity.pdbx_description
1 polymer ?
#
loop_
_entity_poly.entity_id
_entity_poly.type
_entity_poly.pdbx_seq_one_letter_code
_entity_poly.pdbx_strand_id
1 'polypeptide(L)' 'GNTPESRGTAFVVYEDIFDAKNACDHLSGFNVCNRYLVVLYYQSNKAFKRLDIDKKREELDKMKSKYGITTDDKK' A
#
# COMPACT_ATOMS: atom_id res chain seq x y z
N GLY A 1 -3.52 10.09 5.37
CA GLY A 1 -3.57 8.62 5.27
C GLY A 1 -4.22 8.06 6.50
N ASN A 2 -5.51 7.74 6.43
CA ASN A 2 -6.23 7.08 7.53
C ASN A 2 -7.17 6.00 7.02
N THR A 3 -6.98 5.58 5.75
CA THR A 3 -7.69 4.41 5.25
C THR A 3 -7.05 3.16 5.88
N PRO A 4 -7.82 2.08 6.10
CA PRO A 4 -7.29 0.83 6.66
C PRO A 4 -6.04 0.33 5.93
N GLU A 5 -5.92 0.63 4.63
CA GLU A 5 -4.87 0.15 3.74
C GLU A 5 -3.56 0.97 3.78
N SER A 6 -3.61 2.18 4.36
CA SER A 6 -2.46 3.10 4.48
C SER A 6 -2.04 3.35 5.93
N ARG A 7 -2.84 2.93 6.90
CA ARG A 7 -2.58 3.12 8.33
C ARG A 7 -1.44 2.19 8.79
N GLY A 8 -0.37 2.78 9.34
CA GLY A 8 0.80 2.04 9.82
C GLY A 8 1.90 1.81 8.77
N THR A 9 1.73 2.37 7.56
CA THR A 9 2.75 2.38 6.51
C THR A 9 3.09 3.81 6.12
N ALA A 10 4.36 4.10 5.85
CA ALA A 10 4.83 5.41 5.43
C ALA A 10 5.91 5.29 4.35
N PHE A 11 6.08 6.34 3.56
CA PHE A 11 7.20 6.49 2.64
C PHE A 11 8.17 7.52 3.20
N VAL A 12 9.45 7.15 3.25
CA VAL A 12 10.54 8.03 3.69
C VAL A 12 11.49 8.19 2.51
N VAL A 13 11.84 9.43 2.19
CA VAL A 13 12.74 9.77 1.09
C VAL A 13 13.95 10.46 1.70
N TYR A 14 15.13 9.91 1.42
CA TYR A 14 16.42 10.49 1.80
C TYR A 14 17.03 11.23 0.60
N GLU A 15 17.90 12.19 0.87
CA GLU A 15 18.65 12.91 -0.17
C GLU A 15 19.75 12.04 -0.78
N ASP A 16 20.41 11.23 0.07
CA ASP A 16 21.48 10.31 -0.34
C ASP A 16 21.01 8.84 -0.28
N ILE A 17 21.45 8.05 -1.27
CA ILE A 17 21.22 6.61 -1.34
C ILE A 17 21.93 5.85 -0.22
N PHE A 18 23.08 6.31 0.25
CA PHE A 18 23.84 5.67 1.33
C PHE A 18 23.13 5.81 2.67
N ASP A 19 22.45 6.94 2.92
CA ASP A 19 21.62 7.14 4.10
C ASP A 19 20.41 6.21 4.09
N ALA A 20 19.75 6.05 2.93
CA ALA A 20 18.65 5.12 2.76
C ALA A 20 19.09 3.66 3.02
N LYS A 21 20.29 3.30 2.58
CA LYS A 21 20.88 1.98 2.86
C LYS A 21 21.15 1.80 4.35
N ASN A 22 21.81 2.77 4.97
CA ASN A 22 22.12 2.72 6.39
C ASN A 22 20.85 2.59 7.24
N ALA A 23 19.78 3.32 6.88
CA ALA A 23 18.48 3.23 7.52
C ALA A 23 17.83 1.85 7.35
N CYS A 24 17.86 1.28 6.14
CA CYS A 24 17.31 -0.07 5.90
C CYS A 24 18.01 -1.14 6.76
N ASP A 25 19.34 -1.09 6.83
CA ASP A 25 20.15 -2.09 7.53
C ASP A 25 19.94 -2.02 9.06
N HIS A 26 19.81 -0.81 9.63
CA HIS A 26 19.76 -0.62 11.08
C HIS A 26 18.36 -0.49 11.67
N LEU A 27 17.36 -0.02 10.91
CA LEU A 27 16.00 0.20 11.42
C LEU A 27 15.06 -0.98 11.17
N SER A 28 15.47 -1.95 10.36
CA SER A 28 14.73 -3.20 10.20
C SER A 28 14.71 -3.98 11.51
N GLY A 29 13.52 -4.24 12.06
CA GLY A 29 13.38 -4.88 13.36
C GLY A 29 13.54 -3.94 14.56
N PHE A 30 13.57 -2.63 14.35
CA PHE A 30 13.54 -1.67 15.46
C PHE A 30 12.18 -1.72 16.17
N ASN A 31 12.17 -1.87 17.50
CA ASN A 31 10.94 -1.88 18.30
C ASN A 31 10.54 -0.46 18.67
N VAL A 32 9.33 -0.07 18.27
CA VAL A 32 8.67 1.17 18.69
C VAL A 32 7.27 0.86 19.21
N CYS A 33 6.96 1.29 20.43
CA CYS A 33 5.65 1.08 21.05
C CYS A 33 5.16 -0.38 20.97
N ASN A 34 6.05 -1.34 21.22
CA ASN A 34 5.77 -2.78 21.19
C ASN A 34 5.38 -3.31 19.79
N ARG A 35 5.84 -2.63 18.73
CA ARG A 35 5.76 -3.08 17.33
C ARG A 35 7.13 -2.99 16.68
N TYR A 36 7.50 -4.01 15.92
CA TYR A 36 8.75 -4.05 15.18
C TYR A 36 8.58 -3.46 13.79
N LEU A 37 9.45 -2.53 13.42
CA LEU A 37 9.42 -1.89 12.11
C LEU A 37 9.92 -2.83 11.01
N VAL A 38 9.28 -2.74 9.85
CA VAL A 38 9.73 -3.37 8.62
C VAL A 38 10.10 -2.26 7.65
N VAL A 39 11.35 -2.25 7.19
CA VAL A 39 11.89 -1.23 6.28
C VAL A 39 12.24 -1.92 4.96
N LEU A 40 11.72 -1.38 3.85
CA LEU A 40 11.90 -1.93 2.51
C LEU A 40 12.17 -0.80 1.52
N TYR A 41 13.01 -1.08 0.52
CA TYR A 41 13.14 -0.18 -0.62
C TYR A 41 11.83 -0.06 -1.38
N TYR A 42 11.57 1.15 -1.87
CA TYR A 42 10.40 1.42 -2.68
C TYR A 42 10.42 0.58 -3.98
N GLN A 43 9.33 -0.14 -4.24
CA GLN A 43 9.13 -0.91 -5.47
C GLN A 43 7.95 -0.33 -6.24
N SER A 44 8.26 0.43 -7.29
CA SER A 44 7.27 1.11 -8.14
C SER A 44 6.20 0.15 -8.66
N ASN A 45 6.59 -1.04 -9.11
CA ASN A 45 5.66 -2.07 -9.61
C ASN A 45 4.62 -2.53 -8.58
N LYS A 46 4.95 -2.54 -7.28
CA LYS A 46 3.98 -2.89 -6.22
C LYS A 46 2.97 -1.76 -6.00
N ALA A 47 3.40 -0.50 -6.12
CA ALA A 47 2.51 0.65 -6.01
C ALA A 47 1.54 0.73 -7.20
N PHE A 48 2.03 0.50 -8.42
CA PHE A 48 1.19 0.51 -9.63
C PHE A 48 0.12 -0.59 -9.62
N LYS A 49 0.46 -1.79 -9.14
CA LYS A 49 -0.53 -2.88 -8.99
C LYS A 49 -1.72 -2.50 -8.12
N ARG A 50 -1.52 -1.69 -7.06
CA ARG A 50 -2.63 -1.21 -6.22
C ARG A 50 -3.51 -0.20 -6.97
N LEU A 51 -2.89 0.75 -7.67
CA LEU A 51 -3.62 1.73 -8.50
C LEU A 51 -4.48 1.06 -9.59
N ASP A 52 -3.97 0.02 -10.24
CA ASP A 52 -4.72 -0.71 -11.27
C ASP A 52 -5.91 -1.48 -10.68
N ILE A 53 -5.77 -2.03 -9.47
CA ILE A 53 -6.87 -2.70 -8.76
C ILE A 53 -7.96 -1.68 -8.40
N ASP A 54 -7.57 -0.51 -7.88
CA ASP A 54 -8.53 0.53 -7.49
C ASP A 54 -9.29 1.07 -8.71
N LYS A 55 -8.59 1.32 -9.83
CA LYS A 55 -9.24 1.71 -11.11
C LYS A 55 -10.22 0.65 -11.60
N LYS A 56 -9.80 -0.63 -11.60
CA LYS A 56 -10.68 -1.74 -11.99
C LYS A 56 -11.90 -1.87 -11.09
N ARG A 57 -11.75 -1.61 -9.79
CA ARG A 57 -12.87 -1.60 -8.85
C ARG A 57 -13.85 -0.47 -9.17
N GLU A 58 -13.35 0.73 -9.45
CA GLU A 58 -14.19 1.87 -9.82
C GLU A 58 -14.94 1.65 -11.15
N GLU A 59 -14.26 1.06 -12.15
CA GLU A 59 -14.89 0.66 -13.41
C GLU A 59 -15.98 -0.40 -13.21
N LEU A 60 -15.71 -1.41 -12.38
CA LEU A 60 -16.69 -2.43 -12.01
C LEU A 60 -17.89 -1.84 -11.28
N ASP A 61 -17.68 -0.89 -10.37
CA ASP A 61 -18.78 -0.24 -9.64
C ASP A 61 -19.62 0.66 -10.56
N LYS A 62 -18.99 1.38 -11.50
CA LYS A 62 -19.70 2.13 -12.56
C LYS A 62 -20.49 1.21 -13.47
N MET A 63 -19.92 0.07 -13.86
CA MET A 63 -20.58 -0.93 -14.69
C MET A 63 -21.78 -1.55 -13.95
N LYS A 64 -21.60 -1.95 -12.69
CA LYS A 64 -22.68 -2.48 -11.84
C LYS A 64 -23.82 -1.47 -11.67
N SER A 65 -23.49 -0.20 -11.45
CA SER A 65 -24.48 0.88 -11.32
C SER A 65 -25.24 1.13 -12.64
N LYS A 66 -24.54 1.12 -13.77
CA LYS A 66 -25.12 1.35 -15.09
C LYS A 66 -26.05 0.21 -15.53
N TYR A 67 -25.75 -1.03 -15.15
CA TYR A 67 -26.49 -2.22 -15.58
C TYR A 67 -27.36 -2.84 -14.48
N GLY A 68 -27.44 -2.23 -13.28
CA GLY A 68 -28.30 -2.70 -12.18
C GLY A 68 -27.97 -4.11 -11.67
N ILE A 69 -26.71 -4.55 -11.80
CA ILE A 69 -26.29 -5.91 -11.44
C ILE A 69 -25.96 -5.94 -9.93
N THR A 70 -26.92 -6.35 -9.10
CA THR A 70 -26.67 -6.82 -7.73
C THR A 70 -26.06 -8.21 -7.79
N THR A 71 -24.75 -8.32 -7.60
CA THR A 71 -24.11 -9.63 -7.40
C THR A 71 -24.45 -10.14 -6.00
N ASP A 72 -25.60 -10.80 -5.86
CA ASP A 72 -26.00 -11.53 -4.64
C ASP A 72 -25.51 -12.99 -4.63
N ASP A 73 -24.88 -13.47 -5.69
CA ASP A 73 -24.43 -14.86 -5.76
C ASP A 73 -22.95 -15.03 -5.38
N LYS A 74 -22.70 -15.27 -4.09
CA LYS A 74 -21.80 -16.35 -3.64
C LYS A 74 -22.24 -16.87 -2.26
N LYS A 75 -23.12 -17.87 -2.30
CA LYS A 75 -23.25 -18.89 -1.24
C LYS A 75 -22.05 -19.85 -1.28
#